data_AF-A0A9X2W928-F1
#
_entry.id   AF-A0A9X2W928-F1
#
_cell.length_a   1.000
_cell.length_b   1.000
_cell.length_c   1.000
_cell.angle_alpha   90.00
_cell.angle_beta   90.00
_cell.angle_gamma   90.00
#
_symmetry.space_group_name_H-M   'P 1'
#
loop_
_entity.id
_entity.type
_entity.pdbx_description
1 polymer ?
#
loop_
_entity_poly.entity_id
_entity_poly.type
_entity_poly.pdbx_seq_one_letter_code
_entity_poly.pdbx_strand_id
1 'polypeptide(L)'
;MQLTEKVQAFINTLLKSRNITPNAVQEQMLTSHVRAMAHRSLTGEPLPEVEESLFEEISADSLEMAKAVVEQFGNLPIEEAWLLSVHFEVAKDNL
;
A
#
# COMPACT_ATOMS: atom_id res chain seq x y z
N MET A 1 13.08 -10.11 4.12
CA MET A 1 12.21 -10.88 3.20
C MET A 1 10.93 -11.35 3.88
N GLN A 2 10.98 -11.98 5.07
CA GLN A 2 9.76 -12.47 5.75
C GLN A 2 8.66 -11.40 5.98
N LEU A 3 9.02 -10.17 6.36
CA LEU A 3 8.03 -9.10 6.59
C LEU A 3 7.29 -8.72 5.30
N THR A 4 8.02 -8.51 4.20
CA THR A 4 7.43 -8.23 2.88
C THR A 4 6.47 -9.34 2.46
N GLU A 5 6.87 -10.61 2.57
CA GLU A 5 6.04 -11.75 2.19
C GLU A 5 4.77 -11.85 3.03
N LYS A 6 4.87 -11.64 4.35
CA LYS A 6 3.73 -11.61 5.26
C LYS A 6 2.74 -10.51 4.88
N VAL A 7 3.24 -9.30 4.65
CA VAL A 7 2.39 -8.15 4.28
C VAL A 7 1.80 -8.34 2.88
N GLN A 8 2.55 -8.88 1.93
CA GLN A 8 2.04 -9.19 0.59
C GLN A 8 0.92 -10.22 0.64
N ALA A 9 1.03 -11.26 1.49
CA ALA A 9 -0.04 -12.24 1.67
C ALA A 9 -1.30 -11.61 2.26
N PHE A 10 -1.15 -10.67 3.20
CA PHE A 10 -2.26 -9.89 3.74
C PHE A 10 -2.93 -9.02 2.67
N ILE A 11 -2.14 -8.28 1.89
CA ILE A 11 -2.61 -7.48 0.74
C ILE A 11 -3.40 -8.35 -0.25
N ASN A 12 -2.88 -9.52 -0.61
CA ASN A 12 -3.55 -10.43 -1.53
C ASN A 12 -4.90 -10.92 -0.99
N THR A 13 -5.05 -11.05 0.33
CA THR A 13 -6.33 -11.39 0.98
C THR A 13 -7.30 -10.22 0.91
N LEU A 14 -6.82 -9.00 1.16
CA LEU A 14 -7.57 -7.75 1.06
C LEU A 14 -8.12 -7.53 -0.35
N LEU A 15 -7.26 -7.63 -1.37
CA LEU A 15 -7.62 -7.50 -2.78
C LEU A 15 -8.73 -8.49 -3.15
N LYS A 16 -8.58 -9.76 -2.77
CA LYS A 16 -9.60 -10.80 -2.99
C LYS A 16 -10.91 -10.49 -2.29
N SER A 17 -10.88 -9.98 -1.07
CA SER A 17 -12.09 -9.62 -0.31
C SER A 17 -12.89 -8.46 -0.94
N ARG A 18 -12.24 -7.67 -1.80
CA ARG A 18 -12.84 -6.53 -2.53
C ARG A 18 -13.05 -6.81 -4.02
N ASN A 19 -12.82 -8.05 -4.47
CA ASN A 19 -12.85 -8.43 -5.90
C ASN A 19 -11.95 -7.57 -6.79
N ILE A 20 -10.82 -7.08 -6.26
CA ILE A 20 -9.84 -6.31 -7.02
C ILE A 20 -8.81 -7.28 -7.60
N THR A 21 -8.59 -7.21 -8.91
CA THR A 21 -7.59 -8.06 -9.61
C THR A 21 -6.63 -7.14 -10.35
N PRO A 22 -5.48 -6.78 -9.76
CA PRO A 22 -4.50 -5.95 -10.44
C PRO A 22 -3.90 -6.68 -11.66
N ASN A 23 -3.50 -5.94 -12.69
CA ASN A 23 -2.72 -6.48 -13.79
C ASN A 23 -1.25 -6.70 -13.39
N ALA A 24 -0.48 -7.41 -14.21
CA ALA A 24 0.92 -7.76 -13.89
C ALA A 24 1.83 -6.56 -13.58
N VAL A 25 1.60 -5.41 -14.24
CA VAL A 25 2.38 -4.18 -13.99
C VAL A 25 2.01 -3.59 -12.64
N GLN A 26 0.71 -3.52 -12.33
CA GLN A 26 0.20 -3.05 -11.04
C GLN A 26 0.68 -3.95 -9.88
N GLU A 27 0.67 -5.28 -10.06
CA GLU A 27 1.21 -6.23 -9.08
C GLU A 27 2.70 -6.00 -8.83
N GLN A 28 3.49 -5.77 -9.88
CA GLN A 28 4.91 -5.49 -9.78
C GLN A 28 5.17 -4.17 -9.02
N MET A 29 4.41 -3.12 -9.35
CA MET A 29 4.53 -1.80 -8.71
C MET A 29 4.16 -1.85 -7.24
N LEU A 30 3.05 -2.52 -6.90
CA LEU A 30 2.62 -2.74 -5.53
C LEU A 30 3.66 -3.53 -4.73
N THR A 31 4.19 -4.61 -5.31
CA THR A 31 5.24 -5.43 -4.66
C THR A 31 6.50 -4.60 -4.40
N SER A 32 6.90 -3.75 -5.35
CA SER A 32 8.05 -2.85 -5.19
C SER A 32 7.82 -1.86 -4.04
N HIS A 33 6.62 -1.28 -3.98
CA HIS A 33 6.25 -0.34 -2.93
C HIS A 33 6.27 -1.00 -1.54
N VAL A 34 5.68 -2.18 -1.39
CA VAL A 34 5.66 -2.94 -0.12
C VAL A 34 7.07 -3.34 0.33
N ARG A 35 7.99 -3.63 -0.61
CA ARG A 35 9.41 -3.83 -0.27
C ARG A 35 10.05 -2.59 0.30
N ALA A 36 9.76 -1.41 -0.25
CA ALA A 36 10.26 -0.14 0.26
C ALA A 36 9.69 0.18 1.65
N MET A 37 8.38 -0.03 1.87
CA MET A 37 7.76 0.10 3.20
C MET A 37 8.41 -0.83 4.22
N ALA A 38 8.63 -2.10 3.86
CA ALA A 38 9.31 -3.07 4.73
C ALA A 38 10.75 -2.66 5.02
N HIS A 39 11.46 -2.08 4.05
CA HIS A 39 12.79 -1.54 4.27
C HIS A 39 12.77 -0.42 5.31
N ARG A 40 11.94 0.62 5.11
CA ARG A 40 11.81 1.74 6.05
C ARG A 40 11.38 1.30 7.44
N SER A 41 10.45 0.35 7.54
CA SER A 41 10.02 -0.23 8.81
C SER A 41 11.17 -0.90 9.57
N LEU A 42 12.12 -1.54 8.87
CA LEU A 42 13.26 -2.22 9.48
C LEU A 42 14.45 -1.30 9.77
N THR A 43 14.65 -0.27 8.95
CA THR A 43 15.83 0.62 9.05
C THR A 43 15.56 1.91 9.79
N GLY A 44 14.29 2.33 9.89
CA GLY A 44 13.92 3.66 10.36
C GLY A 44 14.22 4.78 9.36
N GLU A 45 14.50 4.45 8.09
CA GLU A 45 14.64 5.45 7.03
C GLU A 45 13.32 6.25 6.90
N PRO A 46 13.38 7.59 6.88
CA PRO A 46 12.18 8.42 6.86
C PRO A 46 11.45 8.29 5.53
N LEU A 47 10.13 8.51 5.56
CA LEU A 47 9.36 8.74 4.34
C LEU A 47 9.73 10.11 3.76
N PRO A 48 9.84 10.24 2.42
CA PRO A 48 9.89 11.56 1.78
C PRO A 48 8.67 12.41 2.17
N GLU A 49 8.84 13.73 2.17
CA GLU A 49 7.75 14.66 2.41
C GLU A 49 6.69 14.53 1.31
N VAL A 50 5.43 14.38 1.72
CA VAL A 50 4.27 14.22 0.83
C VAL A 50 3.13 15.09 1.34
N GLU A 51 2.39 15.70 0.41
CA GLU A 51 1.26 16.56 0.72
C GLU A 51 -0.05 15.76 0.64
N GLU A 52 -0.87 15.83 1.69
CA GLU A 52 -2.18 15.13 1.77
C GLU A 52 -3.12 15.52 0.62
N SER A 53 -3.06 16.79 0.18
CA SER A 53 -3.90 17.32 -0.90
C SER A 53 -3.72 16.60 -2.25
N LEU A 54 -2.60 15.88 -2.43
CA LEU A 54 -2.37 15.07 -3.64
C LEU A 54 -3.24 13.81 -3.69
N PHE A 55 -3.92 13.46 -2.59
CA PHE A 55 -4.67 12.22 -2.44
C PHE A 55 -6.17 12.45 -2.23
N GLU A 56 -6.67 13.68 -2.43
CA GLU A 56 -8.08 14.04 -2.22
C GLU A 56 -9.05 13.27 -3.15
N GLU A 57 -8.58 12.84 -4.32
CA GLU A 57 -9.37 12.08 -5.29
C GLU A 57 -9.39 10.57 -4.99
N ILE A 58 -8.58 10.08 -4.05
CA ILE A 58 -8.53 8.66 -3.71
C ILE A 58 -9.77 8.25 -2.93
N SER A 59 -10.40 7.16 -3.34
CA SER A 59 -11.59 6.65 -2.66
C SER A 59 -11.31 6.28 -1.20
N ALA A 60 -12.30 6.52 -0.33
CA ALA A 60 -12.22 6.17 1.09
C ALA A 60 -11.91 4.68 1.32
N ASP A 61 -12.43 3.78 0.47
CA ASP A 61 -12.15 2.34 0.57
C ASP A 61 -10.68 2.03 0.21
N SER A 62 -10.07 2.71 -0.78
CA SER A 62 -8.63 2.52 -1.08
C SER A 62 -7.75 3.00 0.06
N LEU A 63 -8.13 4.13 0.68
CA LEU A 63 -7.42 4.65 1.84
C LEU A 63 -7.58 3.73 3.06
N GLU A 64 -8.77 3.16 3.29
CA GLU A 64 -9.00 2.18 4.36
C GLU A 64 -8.13 0.93 4.17
N MET A 65 -8.09 0.38 2.94
CA MET A 65 -7.24 -0.75 2.60
C MET A 65 -5.76 -0.44 2.89
N ALA A 66 -5.29 0.74 2.50
CA ALA A 66 -3.91 1.16 2.74
C ALA A 66 -3.58 1.33 4.22
N LYS A 67 -4.48 1.91 5.02
CA LYS A 67 -4.32 2.02 6.48
C LYS A 67 -4.20 0.66 7.13
N ALA A 68 -5.07 -0.30 6.79
CA ALA A 68 -5.02 -1.65 7.31
C ALA A 68 -3.69 -2.37 7.01
N VAL A 69 -3.05 -2.05 5.87
CA VAL A 69 -1.72 -2.55 5.51
C VAL A 69 -0.61 -1.87 6.30
N VAL A 70 -0.64 -0.54 6.44
CA VAL A 70 0.34 0.22 7.23
C VAL A 70 0.34 -0.25 8.69
N GLU A 71 -0.82 -0.54 9.25
CA GLU A 71 -0.97 -1.12 10.60
C GLU A 71 -0.23 -2.46 10.78
N GLN A 72 -0.04 -3.24 9.71
CA GLN A 72 0.73 -4.50 9.80
C GLN A 72 2.22 -4.28 10.10
N PHE A 73 2.74 -3.09 9.82
CA PHE A 73 4.12 -2.71 10.14
C PHE A 73 4.25 -2.18 11.57
N GLY A 74 3.23 -1.50 12.08
CA GLY A 74 3.14 -1.01 13.46
C GLY A 74 4.04 0.17 13.81
N ASN A 75 4.98 0.55 12.94
CA ASN A 75 5.94 1.63 13.16
C ASN A 75 6.11 2.59 11.98
N LEU A 76 5.26 2.46 10.94
CA LEU A 76 5.28 3.33 9.79
C LEU A 76 4.35 4.54 9.99
N PRO A 77 4.70 5.71 9.42
CA PRO A 77 3.87 6.91 9.46
C PRO A 77 2.57 6.73 8.66
N ILE A 78 1.53 7.50 8.98
CA ILE A 78 0.20 7.37 8.34
C ILE A 78 0.24 7.79 6.87
N GLU A 79 1.18 8.66 6.52
CA GLU A 79 1.50 9.17 5.20
C GLU A 79 1.83 8.03 4.19
N GLU A 80 2.34 6.90 4.68
CA GLU A 80 2.54 5.69 3.85
C GLU A 80 1.22 5.16 3.30
N ALA A 81 0.12 5.32 4.04
CA ALA A 81 -1.19 4.87 3.59
C ALA A 81 -1.67 5.72 2.40
N TRP A 82 -1.32 7.00 2.35
CA TRP A 82 -1.66 7.86 1.22
C TRP A 82 -0.99 7.37 -0.06
N LEU A 83 0.32 7.13 -0.02
CA LEU A 83 1.06 6.62 -1.17
C LEU A 83 0.62 5.21 -1.59
N LEU A 84 0.39 4.33 -0.62
CA LEU A 84 -0.06 2.96 -0.89
C LEU A 84 -1.48 2.93 -1.47
N SER A 85 -2.35 3.85 -1.06
CA SER A 85 -3.75 3.90 -1.51
C SER A 85 -3.90 4.08 -3.03
N VAL A 86 -2.94 4.73 -3.68
CA VAL A 86 -2.88 4.88 -5.15
C VAL A 86 -2.86 3.52 -5.86
N HIS A 87 -2.16 2.51 -5.30
CA HIS A 87 -2.10 1.18 -5.90
C HIS A 87 -3.44 0.47 -5.85
N PHE A 88 -4.22 0.68 -4.78
CA PHE A 88 -5.57 0.12 -4.67
C PHE A 88 -6.55 0.84 -5.58
N GLU A 89 -6.44 2.16 -5.69
CA GLU A 89 -7.30 2.96 -6.56
C GLU A 89 -7.13 2.57 -8.03
N VAL A 90 -5.89 2.56 -8.53
CA VAL A 90 -5.57 2.20 -9.91
C VAL A 90 -5.96 0.74 -10.22
N ALA A 91 -5.79 -0.16 -9.25
CA ALA A 91 -6.19 -1.57 -9.42
C ALA A 91 -7.71 -1.77 -9.45
N LYS A 92 -8.51 -0.94 -8.77
CA LYS A 92 -9.99 -1.03 -8.80
C LYS A 92 -10.53 -0.74 -10.19
N ASP A 93 -9.99 0.30 -10.83
CA ASP A 93 -10.45 0.74 -12.14
C ASP A 93 -9.71 0.03 -13.29
N ASN A 94 -8.72 -0.81 -12.97
CA ASN A 94 -7.81 -1.44 -13.95
C ASN A 94 -7.14 -0.41 -14.89
N LEU A 95 -6.83 0.77 -14.35
CA LEU A 95 -6.18 1.87 -15.07
C LEU A 95 -4.67 1.66 -15.25
#